data_AF-A0ABD7S4R4-F1
#
_entry.id   AF-A0ABD7S4R4-F1
#
_cell.length_a   1.000
_cell.length_b   1.000
_cell.length_c   1.000
_cell.angle_alpha   90.00
_cell.angle_beta   90.00
_cell.angle_gamma   90.00
#
_symmetry.space_group_name_H-M   'P 1'
#
loop_
_entity.id
_entity.type
_entity.pdbx_description
1 polymer ?
#
loop_
_entity_poly.entity_id
_entity_poly.type
_entity_poly.pdbx_seq_one_letter_code
_entity_poly.pdbx_strand_id
1 'polypeptide(L)'
;MKVIQTRLPGCLLIEPAVYDDGRGYFFESWNAERFAKHGLPANFVQSNVSSSSKGVLRGLHYQWPRPQGKLVSVLEGEVYDVAIDIRHGSPHFGQWVAALLSAENNR
;
A
#
# COMPACT_ATOMS: atom_id res chain seq x y z
N MET A 1 7.70 0.06 12.61
CA MET A 1 6.63 -0.24 11.63
C MET A 1 6.07 -1.60 11.94
N LYS A 2 4.79 -1.83 11.65
CA LYS A 2 4.14 -3.12 11.76
C LYS A 2 3.70 -3.55 10.36
N VAL A 3 3.94 -4.81 10.04
CA VAL A 3 3.55 -5.42 8.76
C VAL A 3 2.44 -6.42 9.05
N ILE A 4 1.27 -6.19 8.46
CA ILE A 4 0.07 -6.98 8.69
C ILE A 4 -0.19 -7.79 7.43
N GLN A 5 -0.25 -9.11 7.60
CA GLN A 5 -0.61 -10.03 6.52
C GLN A 5 -2.10 -9.89 6.21
N THR A 6 -2.44 -9.87 4.92
CA THR A 6 -3.83 -9.96 4.48
C THR A 6 -4.16 -11.42 4.10
N ARG A 7 -5.42 -11.70 3.76
CA ARG A 7 -5.81 -13.02 3.22
C ARG A 7 -5.23 -13.30 1.82
N LEU A 8 -4.64 -12.32 1.15
CA LEU A 8 -3.91 -12.50 -0.11
C LEU A 8 -2.40 -12.51 0.14
N PRO A 9 -1.71 -13.65 0.00
CA PRO A 9 -0.27 -13.72 0.16
C PRO A 9 0.46 -12.76 -0.80
N GLY A 10 1.31 -11.89 -0.24
CA GLY A 10 2.04 -10.85 -0.97
C GLY A 10 1.34 -9.49 -1.02
N CYS A 11 0.07 -9.39 -0.60
CA CYS A 11 -0.60 -8.11 -0.33
C CYS A 11 -0.55 -7.85 1.18
N LEU A 12 0.13 -6.76 1.56
CA LEU A 12 0.47 -6.45 2.94
C LEU A 12 -0.05 -5.06 3.29
N LEU A 13 -0.49 -4.88 4.54
CA LEU A 13 -0.79 -3.57 5.09
C LEU A 13 0.37 -3.13 6.00
N ILE A 14 0.82 -1.89 5.84
CA ILE A 14 1.96 -1.35 6.58
C ILE A 14 1.44 -0.27 7.52
N GLU A 15 1.78 -0.37 8.80
CA GLU A 15 1.56 0.72 9.77
C GLU A 15 2.93 1.31 10.14
N PRO A 16 3.24 2.56 9.76
CA PRO A 16 4.47 3.21 10.17
C PRO A 16 4.45 3.48 11.68
N ALA A 17 5.64 3.72 12.24
CA ALA A 17 5.72 4.27 13.59
C ALA A 17 5.52 5.78 13.47
N VAL A 18 4.35 6.26 13.92
CA VAL A 18 4.00 7.68 13.92
C VAL A 18 4.44 8.31 15.23
N TYR A 19 5.14 9.44 15.12
CA TYR A 19 5.61 10.23 16.24
C TYR A 19 4.86 11.56 16.24
N ASP A 20 3.92 11.70 17.17
CA ASP A 20 3.08 12.89 17.31
C ASP A 20 3.61 13.82 18.40
N ASP A 21 3.50 15.13 18.16
CA ASP A 21 3.74 16.17 19.16
C ASP A 21 2.88 17.42 18.89
N GLY A 22 3.03 18.46 19.70
CA GLY A 22 2.22 19.69 19.60
C GLY A 22 2.36 20.46 18.26
N ARG A 23 3.29 20.07 17.38
CA ARG A 23 3.50 20.66 16.04
C ARG A 23 2.81 19.85 14.94
N GLY A 24 2.38 18.62 15.21
CA GLY A 24 1.87 17.68 14.23
C GLY A 24 2.49 16.29 14.41
N TYR A 25 2.70 15.58 13.30
CA TYR A 25 3.23 14.23 13.31
C TYR A 25 4.40 14.06 12.34
N PHE A 26 5.23 13.06 12.62
CA PHE A 26 6.34 12.67 11.78
C PHE A 26 6.43 11.15 11.70
N PHE A 27 6.66 10.62 10.50
CA PHE A 27 7.04 9.22 10.31
C PHE A 27 7.81 9.04 9.00
N GLU A 28 8.57 7.95 8.95
CA GLU A 28 9.19 7.50 7.71
C GLU A 28 8.18 6.65 6.94
N SER A 29 7.61 7.20 5.86
CA SER A 29 6.72 6.47 4.95
C SER A 29 7.45 5.33 4.23
N TRP A 30 8.76 5.48 4.04
CA TRP A 30 9.64 4.45 3.53
C TRP A 30 11.05 4.59 4.09
N ASN A 31 11.70 3.46 4.38
CA ASN A 31 13.11 3.37 4.78
C ASN A 31 13.67 2.04 4.27
N ALA A 32 14.70 2.08 3.43
CA ALA A 32 15.27 0.88 2.77
C ALA A 32 15.68 -0.20 3.77
N GLU A 33 16.42 0.17 4.82
CA GLU A 33 16.92 -0.76 5.82
C GLU A 33 15.78 -1.38 6.62
N ARG A 34 14.79 -0.57 7.01
CA ARG A 34 13.64 -1.05 7.77
C ARG A 34 12.76 -1.98 6.94
N PHE A 35 12.50 -1.65 5.67
CA PHE A 35 11.76 -2.52 4.76
C PHE A 35 12.49 -3.85 4.55
N ALA A 36 13.81 -3.81 4.31
CA ALA A 36 14.63 -5.01 4.16
C ALA A 36 14.61 -5.89 5.43
N LYS A 37 14.67 -5.29 6.63
CA LYS A 37 14.54 -6.00 7.92
C LYS A 37 13.20 -6.73 8.08
N HIS A 38 12.16 -6.28 7.40
CA HIS A 38 10.84 -6.94 7.36
C HIS A 38 10.66 -7.86 6.13
N GLY A 39 11.70 -8.10 5.33
CA GLY A 39 11.62 -8.93 4.13
C GLY A 39 10.85 -8.28 2.97
N LEU A 40 10.68 -6.95 3.00
CA LEU A 40 9.97 -6.20 1.97
C LEU A 40 10.93 -5.71 0.88
N PRO A 41 10.45 -5.48 -0.35
CA PRO A 41 11.24 -4.83 -1.40
C PRO A 41 11.74 -3.45 -0.94
N ALA A 42 13.04 -3.22 -1.09
CA ALA A 42 13.70 -1.96 -0.73
C ALA A 42 14.08 -1.12 -1.96
N ASN A 43 13.68 -1.52 -3.17
CA ASN A 43 14.00 -0.82 -4.40
C ASN A 43 12.72 -0.35 -5.10
N PHE A 44 12.48 0.96 -5.08
CA PHE A 44 11.43 1.61 -5.85
C PHE A 44 12.07 2.45 -6.95
N VAL A 45 11.66 2.23 -8.20
CA VAL A 45 12.24 2.88 -9.38
C VAL A 45 11.42 4.06 -9.90
N GLN A 46 10.22 4.26 -9.33
CA GLN A 46 9.28 5.29 -9.76
C GLN A 46 8.41 5.70 -8.57
N SER A 47 8.03 6.99 -8.55
CA SER A 47 7.05 7.55 -7.62
C SER A 47 5.95 8.25 -8.41
N ASN A 48 4.71 8.16 -7.92
CA ASN A 48 3.54 8.77 -8.52
C ASN A 48 2.69 9.41 -7.42
N VAL A 49 2.03 10.51 -7.76
CA VAL A 49 1.03 11.16 -6.92
C VAL A 49 -0.19 11.44 -7.79
N SER A 50 -1.38 11.18 -7.25
CA SER A 50 -2.64 11.51 -7.91
C SER A 50 -3.60 12.14 -6.91
N SER A 51 -4.39 13.11 -7.37
CA SER A 51 -5.55 13.64 -6.64
C SER A 51 -6.83 13.18 -7.33
N SER A 52 -7.86 12.90 -6.55
CA SER A 52 -9.16 12.41 -7.04
C SER A 52 -10.28 13.06 -6.24
N SER A 53 -11.34 13.50 -6.92
CA SER A 53 -12.56 13.94 -6.25
C SER A 53 -13.36 12.74 -5.73
N LYS A 54 -14.26 13.01 -4.77
CA LYS A 54 -15.14 11.99 -4.19
C LYS A 54 -15.92 11.25 -5.30
N GLY A 55 -15.89 9.92 -5.25
CA GLY A 55 -16.59 9.05 -6.19
C GLY A 55 -15.76 8.60 -7.40
N VAL A 56 -14.55 9.12 -7.59
CA VAL A 56 -13.64 8.64 -8.63
C VAL A 56 -13.10 7.24 -8.28
N LEU A 57 -13.18 6.31 -9.23
CA LEU A 57 -12.59 4.98 -9.14
C LEU A 57 -11.44 4.87 -10.15
N ARG A 58 -10.27 4.41 -9.68
CA ARG A 58 -9.10 4.13 -10.55
C ARG A 58 -8.74 2.65 -10.44
N GLY A 59 -8.90 1.89 -11.52
CA GLY A 59 -8.56 0.47 -11.54
C GLY A 59 -9.49 -0.36 -12.43
N LEU A 60 -9.30 -1.68 -12.48
CA LEU A 60 -8.19 -2.42 -11.86
C LEU A 60 -6.98 -2.45 -12.80
N HIS A 61 -5.79 -2.13 -12.27
CA HIS A 61 -4.56 -2.01 -13.06
C HIS A 61 -3.55 -3.09 -12.68
N TYR A 62 -3.00 -3.77 -13.67
CA TYR A 62 -1.82 -4.64 -13.53
C TYR A 62 -0.88 -4.44 -14.72
N GLN A 63 0.34 -4.97 -14.62
CA GLN A 63 1.33 -4.91 -15.70
C GLN A 63 1.89 -6.30 -15.99
N TRP A 64 2.01 -6.62 -17.28
CA TRP A 64 2.63 -7.84 -17.80
C TRP A 64 3.29 -7.51 -19.16
N PRO A 65 4.46 -8.06 -19.51
CA PRO A 65 5.28 -9.06 -18.79
C PRO A 65 6.19 -8.49 -17.70
N ARG A 66 6.20 -7.17 -17.49
CA ARG A 66 7.02 -6.49 -16.47
C ARG A 66 6.14 -6.08 -15.29
N PRO A 67 5.92 -6.95 -14.29
CA PRO A 67 5.06 -6.64 -13.15
C PRO A 67 5.68 -5.51 -12.32
N GLN A 68 4.82 -4.71 -11.70
CA GLN A 68 5.21 -3.60 -10.84
C GLN A 68 4.55 -3.77 -9.47
N GLY A 69 5.38 -3.95 -8.44
CA GLY A 69 4.96 -3.80 -7.05
C GLY A 69 4.68 -2.33 -6.73
N LYS A 70 3.71 -2.08 -5.85
CA LYS A 70 3.29 -0.72 -5.47
C LYS A 70 3.31 -0.59 -3.95
N LEU A 71 3.91 0.49 -3.48
CA LEU A 71 3.70 1.03 -2.13
C LEU A 71 2.74 2.20 -2.28
N VAL A 72 1.55 2.08 -1.69
CA VAL A 72 0.45 3.04 -1.85
C VAL A 72 0.08 3.56 -0.47
N SER A 73 -0.08 4.88 -0.34
CA SER A 73 -0.56 5.54 0.86
C SER A 73 -1.40 6.77 0.47
N VAL A 74 -2.14 7.32 1.43
CA VAL A 74 -2.95 8.53 1.23
C VAL A 74 -2.35 9.69 2.01
N LEU A 75 -2.12 10.80 1.30
CA LEU A 75 -1.58 12.03 1.88
C LEU A 75 -2.68 12.96 2.41
N GLU A 76 -3.86 12.93 1.80
CA GLU A 76 -5.01 13.77 2.16
C GLU A 76 -6.32 13.02 1.86
N GLY A 77 -7.27 13.09 2.79
CA GLY A 77 -8.56 12.40 2.68
C GLY A 77 -8.44 10.89 2.91
N GLU A 78 -9.27 10.12 2.21
CA GLU A 78 -9.34 8.66 2.34
C GLU A 78 -9.68 7.97 1.01
N VAL A 79 -9.21 6.73 0.84
CA VAL A 79 -9.55 5.85 -0.28
C VAL A 79 -9.82 4.44 0.21
N TYR A 80 -10.75 3.75 -0.46
CA TYR A 80 -10.95 2.32 -0.31
C TYR A 80 -10.05 1.60 -1.33
N ASP A 81 -8.86 1.19 -0.90
CA ASP A 81 -7.87 0.55 -1.76
C ASP A 81 -8.14 -0.96 -1.85
N VAL A 82 -8.10 -1.52 -3.06
CA VAL A 82 -8.48 -2.90 -3.35
C VAL A 82 -7.39 -3.60 -4.16
N ALA A 83 -6.98 -4.79 -3.70
CA ALA A 83 -6.09 -5.69 -4.41
C ALA A 83 -6.79 -7.01 -4.73
N ILE A 84 -6.57 -7.54 -5.93
CA ILE A 84 -7.18 -8.79 -6.41
C ILE A 84 -6.10 -9.75 -6.88
N ASP A 85 -6.23 -11.03 -6.50
CA ASP A 85 -5.36 -12.07 -7.03
C ASP A 85 -5.84 -12.52 -8.42
N ILE A 86 -5.11 -12.09 -9.45
CA ILE A 86 -5.34 -12.43 -10.85
C ILE A 86 -4.35 -13.50 -11.35
N ARG A 87 -3.58 -14.15 -10.46
CA ARG A 87 -2.55 -15.13 -10.84
C ARG A 87 -3.20 -16.47 -11.18
N HIS A 88 -3.17 -16.85 -12.44
CA HIS A 88 -3.67 -18.15 -12.89
C HIS A 88 -2.97 -19.29 -12.13
N GLY A 89 -3.76 -20.25 -11.61
CA GLY A 89 -3.25 -21.36 -10.81
C GLY A 89 -3.03 -21.03 -9.32
N SER A 90 -3.22 -19.77 -8.89
CA SER A 90 -3.22 -19.44 -7.46
C SER A 90 -4.41 -20.10 -6.75
N PRO A 91 -4.22 -20.66 -5.53
CA PRO A 91 -5.35 -21.12 -4.71
C PRO A 91 -6.26 -19.97 -4.24
N HIS A 92 -5.80 -18.72 -4.40
CA HIS A 92 -6.57 -17.51 -4.08
C HIS A 92 -7.09 -16.78 -5.32
N PHE A 93 -7.03 -17.39 -6.52
CA PHE A 93 -7.46 -16.74 -7.76
C PHE A 93 -8.90 -16.19 -7.66
N GLY A 94 -9.07 -14.92 -8.05
CA GLY A 94 -10.34 -14.20 -7.97
C GLY A 94 -10.70 -13.68 -6.57
N GLN A 95 -9.95 -14.04 -5.52
CA GLN A 95 -10.11 -13.43 -4.20
C GLN A 95 -9.49 -12.03 -4.19
N TRP A 96 -10.02 -11.17 -3.31
CA TRP A 96 -9.59 -9.79 -3.18
C TRP A 96 -9.39 -9.41 -1.71
N VAL A 97 -8.66 -8.35 -1.42
CA VAL A 97 -8.62 -7.69 -0.10
C VAL A 97 -8.78 -6.20 -0.29
N ALA A 98 -9.23 -5.53 0.76
CA ALA A 98 -9.32 -4.09 0.76
C ALA A 98 -8.90 -3.50 2.11
N ALA A 99 -8.43 -2.27 2.06
CA ALA A 99 -8.12 -1.47 3.22
C ALA A 99 -8.62 -0.04 3.00
N LEU A 100 -9.15 0.57 4.06
CA LEU A 100 -9.34 2.01 4.10
C LEU A 100 -7.98 2.64 4.38
N LEU A 101 -7.42 3.39 3.43
CA LEU A 101 -6.20 4.17 3.60
C LEU A 101 -6.60 5.64 3.74
N SER A 102 -5.98 6.36 4.67
CA SER A 102 -6.29 7.77 4.90
C SER A 102 -5.08 8.52 5.46
N ALA A 103 -5.10 9.84 5.33
CA ALA A 103 -4.12 10.70 5.97
C ALA A 103 -4.14 10.57 7.50
N GLU A 104 -5.27 10.17 8.08
CA GLU A 104 -5.43 10.01 9.53
C GLU A 104 -4.85 8.70 10.03
N ASN A 105 -5.07 7.59 9.31
CA ASN A 105 -4.59 6.27 9.73
C ASN A 105 -3.14 5.99 9.33
N ASN A 106 -2.58 6.77 8.39
CA ASN A 106 -1.19 6.69 7.94
C ASN A 106 -0.78 5.30 7.45
N ARG A 107 -1.73 4.52 6.92
CA ARG A 107 -1.50 3.16 6.40
C ARG A 107 -1.16 3.14 4.91
#